data_AF-A0A4R2ZXR1-F1
#
_entry.id   AF-A0A4R2ZXR1-F1
#
_cell.length_a   1.000
_cell.length_b   1.000
_cell.length_c   1.000
_cell.angle_alpha   90.00
_cell.angle_beta   90.00
_cell.angle_gamma   90.00
#
_symmetry.space_group_name_H-M   'P 1'
#
loop_
_entity.id
_entity.type
_entity.pdbx_description
1 polymer ?
#
loop_
_entity_poly.entity_id
_entity_poly.type
_entity_poly.pdbx_seq_one_letter_code
_entity_poly.pdbx_strand_id
1 'polypeptide(L)'
;MLRRFARSQDGAAAIEFAILAIPYFLIVFAILETFIAFIGEQVISNGVEVMARKVRTGEIKSATANDPVFKTTFRTAFCDEISIMVSCSAEEIATPKRLYLDLRSFSSFADIPTAVPRQSSAQYADLKTTDFGYSPGGAKSINMLRAYYRWPVLTDLVRPMLTSVRSSDGTGDFLIVATATFQNEDYP
;
A
#
# COMPACT_ATOMS: atom_id res chain seq x y z
N MET A 1 -42.20 -6.77 43.90
CA MET A 1 -41.35 -6.04 42.92
C MET A 1 -40.95 -6.91 41.72
N LEU A 2 -40.57 -8.18 41.90
CA LEU A 2 -40.22 -9.12 40.81
C LEU A 2 -41.32 -9.35 39.74
N ARG A 3 -42.61 -9.34 40.12
CA ARG A 3 -43.74 -9.46 39.17
C ARG A 3 -43.89 -8.28 38.20
N ARG A 4 -43.29 -7.13 38.49
CA ARG A 4 -43.35 -5.91 37.67
C ARG A 4 -42.25 -5.90 36.59
N PHE A 5 -41.09 -6.50 36.89
CA PHE A 5 -40.02 -6.76 35.91
C PHE A 5 -40.40 -7.85 34.91
N ALA A 6 -41.09 -8.92 35.35
CA ALA A 6 -41.55 -9.99 34.45
C ALA A 6 -42.65 -9.55 33.45
N ARG A 7 -43.24 -8.36 33.64
CA ARG A 7 -44.27 -7.79 32.77
C ARG A 7 -43.75 -6.59 31.94
N SER A 8 -42.47 -6.26 32.06
CA SER A 8 -41.85 -5.20 31.24
C SER A 8 -41.55 -5.72 29.85
N GLN A 9 -42.30 -5.24 28.85
CA GLN A 9 -42.04 -5.48 27.42
C GLN A 9 -40.90 -4.60 26.86
N ASP A 10 -40.44 -3.61 27.65
CA ASP A 10 -39.34 -2.71 27.26
C ASP A 10 -38.02 -3.46 26.98
N GLY A 11 -37.80 -4.59 27.65
CA GLY A 11 -36.63 -5.44 27.41
C GLY A 11 -36.67 -6.15 26.05
N ALA A 12 -37.86 -6.51 25.54
CA ALA A 12 -38.01 -7.15 24.24
C ALA A 12 -37.73 -6.14 23.10
N ALA A 13 -38.25 -4.91 23.22
CA ALA A 13 -37.97 -3.83 22.27
C ALA A 13 -36.48 -3.45 22.25
N ALA A 14 -35.79 -3.45 23.40
CA ALA A 14 -34.35 -3.21 23.48
C ALA A 14 -33.53 -4.33 22.80
N ILE A 15 -33.96 -5.59 22.89
CA ILE A 15 -33.30 -6.74 22.24
C ILE A 15 -33.51 -6.69 20.71
N GLU A 16 -34.72 -6.38 20.24
CA GLU A 16 -34.99 -6.22 18.81
C GLU A 16 -34.14 -5.12 18.17
N PHE A 17 -33.99 -3.98 18.87
CA PHE A 17 -33.10 -2.91 18.42
C PHE A 17 -31.63 -3.31 18.42
N ALA A 18 -31.17 -4.05 19.43
CA ALA A 18 -29.77 -4.50 19.49
C ALA A 18 -29.43 -5.48 18.35
N ILE A 19 -30.36 -6.38 18.01
CA ILE A 19 -30.18 -7.34 16.90
C ILE A 19 -30.07 -6.63 15.55
N LEU A 20 -30.80 -5.52 15.35
CA LEU A 20 -30.71 -4.71 14.11
C LEU A 20 -29.53 -3.73 14.12
N ALA A 21 -29.12 -3.24 15.28
CA ALA A 21 -28.00 -2.31 15.42
C ALA A 21 -26.67 -2.95 15.05
N ILE A 22 -26.44 -4.22 15.44
CA ILE A 22 -25.18 -4.94 15.15
C ILE A 22 -24.86 -4.98 13.63
N PRO A 23 -25.73 -5.51 12.75
CA PRO A 23 -25.45 -5.55 11.32
C PRO A 23 -25.36 -4.16 10.69
N TYR A 24 -26.13 -3.19 11.20
CA TYR A 24 -26.03 -1.80 10.74
C TYR A 24 -24.64 -1.21 11.02
N PHE A 25 -24.14 -1.32 12.26
CA PHE A 25 -22.82 -0.81 12.61
C PHE A 25 -21.69 -1.55 11.88
N LEU A 26 -21.83 -2.86 11.63
CA LEU A 26 -20.87 -3.60 10.80
C LEU A 26 -20.75 -3.00 9.40
N ILE A 27 -21.87 -2.68 8.75
CA ILE A 27 -21.87 -2.06 7.42
C ILE A 27 -21.26 -0.65 7.48
N VAL A 28 -21.62 0.15 8.49
CA VAL A 28 -21.05 1.49 8.68
C VAL A 28 -19.53 1.44 8.84
N PHE A 29 -19.02 0.53 9.69
CA PHE A 29 -17.57 0.36 9.85
C PHE A 29 -16.89 -0.12 8.58
N ALA A 30 -17.50 -1.05 7.82
CA ALA A 30 -16.97 -1.49 6.54
C ALA A 30 -16.87 -0.35 5.52
N ILE A 31 -17.87 0.55 5.46
CA ILE A 31 -17.85 1.74 4.60
C ILE A 31 -16.73 2.70 5.03
N LEU A 32 -16.62 2.98 6.34
CA LEU A 32 -15.58 3.86 6.87
C LEU A 32 -14.17 3.32 6.60
N GLU A 33 -13.97 2.02 6.81
CA GLU A 33 -12.69 1.36 6.54
C GLU A 33 -12.34 1.41 5.05
N THR A 34 -13.30 1.14 4.18
CA THR A 34 -13.11 1.23 2.72
C THR A 34 -12.72 2.64 2.31
N PHE A 35 -13.38 3.66 2.88
CA PHE A 35 -13.05 5.06 2.61
C PHE A 35 -11.62 5.40 3.04
N ILE A 36 -11.19 4.96 4.23
CA ILE A 36 -9.82 5.17 4.71
C ILE A 36 -8.80 4.46 3.80
N ALA A 37 -9.09 3.22 3.39
CA ALA A 37 -8.21 2.47 2.48
C ALA A 37 -8.02 3.19 1.14
N PHE A 38 -9.10 3.75 0.57
CA PHE A 38 -9.01 4.53 -0.67
C PHE A 38 -8.20 5.82 -0.51
N ILE A 39 -8.32 6.51 0.63
CA ILE A 39 -7.45 7.67 0.87
C ILE A 39 -5.99 7.22 0.98
N GLY A 40 -5.71 6.09 1.64
CA GLY A 40 -4.37 5.51 1.70
C GLY A 40 -3.79 5.21 0.32
N GLU A 41 -4.60 4.63 -0.57
CA GLU A 41 -4.24 4.40 -1.97
C GLU A 41 -3.92 5.70 -2.69
N GLN A 42 -4.74 6.73 -2.52
CA GLN A 42 -4.52 8.03 -3.14
C GLN A 42 -3.24 8.71 -2.63
N VAL A 43 -2.94 8.61 -1.33
CA VAL A 43 -1.71 9.14 -0.73
C VAL A 43 -0.48 8.44 -1.31
N ILE A 44 -0.50 7.11 -1.41
CA ILE A 44 0.62 6.34 -1.97
C ILE A 44 0.79 6.63 -3.46
N SER A 45 -0.30 6.71 -4.22
CA SER A 45 -0.28 7.07 -5.63
C SER A 45 0.33 8.45 -5.86
N ASN A 46 -0.09 9.44 -5.07
CA ASN A 46 0.47 10.78 -5.13
C ASN A 46 1.97 10.80 -4.76
N GLY A 47 2.38 10.07 -3.73
CA GLY A 47 3.79 9.91 -3.37
C GLY A 47 4.62 9.33 -4.52
N VAL A 48 4.10 8.32 -5.24
CA VAL A 48 4.73 7.78 -6.44
C VAL A 48 4.85 8.84 -7.54
N GLU A 49 3.81 9.62 -7.81
CA GLU A 49 3.84 10.66 -8.85
C GLU A 49 4.87 11.77 -8.54
N VAL A 50 4.90 12.25 -7.29
CA VAL A 50 5.82 13.28 -6.83
C VAL A 50 7.26 12.77 -6.89
N MET A 51 7.51 11.58 -6.36
CA MET A 51 8.85 10.98 -6.37
C MET A 51 9.31 10.62 -7.79
N ALA A 52 8.41 10.14 -8.65
CA ALA A 52 8.70 9.93 -10.07
C ALA A 52 9.12 11.24 -10.75
N ARG A 53 8.50 12.38 -10.43
CA ARG A 53 8.92 13.69 -10.96
C ARG A 53 10.31 14.10 -10.47
N LYS A 54 10.62 13.88 -9.19
CA LYS A 54 11.96 14.17 -8.64
C LYS A 54 13.05 13.34 -9.32
N VAL A 55 12.77 12.08 -9.64
CA VAL A 55 13.70 11.23 -10.41
C VAL A 55 13.78 11.69 -11.87
N ARG A 56 12.64 11.98 -12.49
CA ARG A 56 12.55 12.40 -13.90
C ARG A 56 13.38 13.64 -14.20
N THR A 57 13.36 14.61 -13.29
CA THR A 57 14.07 15.89 -13.42
C THR A 57 15.51 15.83 -12.92
N GLY A 58 15.94 14.70 -12.35
CA GLY A 58 17.30 14.53 -11.83
C GLY A 58 17.55 15.18 -10.46
N GLU A 59 16.50 15.68 -9.78
CA GLU A 59 16.59 16.19 -8.39
C GLU A 59 17.04 15.08 -7.43
N ILE A 60 16.54 13.86 -7.66
CA ILE A 60 16.97 12.65 -6.96
C ILE A 60 17.57 11.69 -7.99
N LYS A 61 18.89 11.53 -7.95
CA LYS A 61 19.64 10.65 -8.86
C LYS A 61 20.58 9.73 -8.10
N SER A 62 20.80 8.54 -8.66
CA SER A 62 21.80 7.60 -8.17
C SER A 62 23.03 7.61 -9.09
N ALA A 63 24.23 7.66 -8.51
CA ALA A 63 25.47 7.53 -9.27
C ALA A 63 25.79 6.06 -9.61
N THR A 64 25.35 5.14 -8.75
CA THR A 64 25.63 3.71 -8.85
C THR A 64 24.34 2.91 -8.71
N ALA A 65 24.20 1.81 -9.45
CA ALA A 65 23.04 0.93 -9.30
C ALA A 65 22.99 0.32 -7.89
N ASN A 66 21.82 0.35 -7.25
CA ASN A 66 21.58 -0.22 -5.92
C ASN A 66 22.48 0.34 -4.81
N ASP A 67 22.86 1.62 -4.90
CA ASP A 67 23.59 2.31 -3.85
C ASP A 67 22.78 2.31 -2.53
N PRO A 68 23.31 1.73 -1.42
CA PRO A 68 22.65 1.71 -0.13
C PRO A 68 22.33 3.10 0.44
N VAL A 69 23.19 4.09 0.17
CA VAL A 69 22.98 5.47 0.63
C VAL A 69 21.80 6.06 -0.13
N PHE A 70 21.83 5.99 -1.46
CA PHE A 70 20.71 6.40 -2.31
C PHE A 70 19.40 5.72 -1.92
N LYS A 71 19.40 4.40 -1.69
CA LYS A 71 18.21 3.66 -1.24
C LYS A 71 17.63 4.26 0.03
N THR A 72 18.47 4.55 1.01
CA THR A 72 18.03 5.11 2.30
C THR A 72 17.46 6.52 2.12
N THR A 73 18.15 7.37 1.35
CA THR A 73 17.68 8.73 1.03
C THR A 73 16.35 8.70 0.27
N PHE A 74 16.24 7.84 -0.75
CA PHE A 74 15.03 7.70 -1.55
C PHE A 74 13.85 7.22 -0.71
N ARG A 75 14.05 6.22 0.15
CA ARG A 75 13.01 5.73 1.06
C ARG A 75 12.58 6.80 2.05
N THR A 76 13.53 7.54 2.62
CA THR A 76 13.22 8.65 3.53
C THR A 76 12.36 9.69 2.84
N ALA A 77 12.79 10.16 1.66
CA ALA A 77 12.03 11.14 0.88
C ALA A 77 10.64 10.63 0.49
N PHE A 78 10.50 9.36 0.09
CA PHE A 78 9.20 8.77 -0.21
C PHE A 78 8.30 8.72 1.03
N CYS A 79 8.86 8.36 2.18
CA CYS A 79 8.14 8.31 3.45
C CYS A 79 7.66 9.69 3.91
N ASP A 80 8.43 10.74 3.64
CA ASP A 80 8.03 12.12 3.94
C ASP A 80 6.79 12.53 3.12
N GLU A 81 6.71 12.13 1.84
CA GLU A 81 5.54 12.43 0.98
C GLU A 81 4.24 11.76 1.48
N ILE A 82 4.33 10.56 2.05
CA ILE A 82 3.16 9.79 2.51
C ILE A 82 2.85 9.96 4.01
N SER A 83 3.66 10.76 4.71
CA SER A 83 3.66 10.90 6.18
C SER A 83 2.32 11.36 6.78
N ILE A 84 1.44 11.94 5.97
CA ILE A 84 0.09 12.35 6.38
C ILE A 84 -0.78 11.17 6.85
N MET A 85 -0.56 9.99 6.28
CA MET A 85 -1.37 8.80 6.59
C MET A 85 -0.52 7.57 6.93
N VAL A 86 0.69 7.49 6.38
CA VAL A 86 1.59 6.36 6.57
C VAL A 86 2.89 6.87 7.18
N SER A 87 3.13 6.53 8.45
CA SER A 87 4.43 6.78 9.08
C SER A 87 5.40 5.63 8.79
N CYS A 88 6.60 5.98 8.34
CA CYS A 88 7.70 5.03 8.24
C CYS A 88 8.60 5.16 9.47
N SER A 89 8.80 4.07 10.21
CA SER A 89 9.81 4.04 11.26
C SER A 89 11.23 3.97 10.66
N ALA A 90 12.25 4.28 11.45
CA ALA A 90 13.64 4.13 11.02
C ALA A 90 13.96 2.68 10.61
N GLU A 91 13.36 1.70 11.30
CA GLU A 91 13.47 0.28 10.97
C GLU A 91 12.81 -0.05 9.64
N GLU A 92 11.65 0.55 9.34
CA GLU A 92 10.98 0.39 8.05
C GLU A 92 11.83 0.97 6.92
N ILE A 93 12.43 2.15 7.11
CA ILE A 93 13.32 2.77 6.13
C ILE A 93 14.53 1.86 5.85
N ALA A 94 15.16 1.31 6.90
CA ALA A 94 16.31 0.42 6.76
C ALA A 94 15.94 -0.96 6.17
N THR A 95 14.87 -1.56 6.67
CA THR A 95 14.40 -2.92 6.33
C THR A 95 12.90 -2.90 6.02
N PRO A 96 12.52 -2.99 4.73
CA PRO A 96 11.12 -2.96 4.32
C PRO A 96 10.30 -4.11 4.94
N LYS A 97 9.20 -3.78 5.63
CA LYS A 97 8.22 -4.77 6.12
C LYS A 97 6.82 -4.54 5.56
N ARG A 98 6.44 -3.28 5.34
CA ARG A 98 5.12 -2.90 4.81
C ARG A 98 5.22 -2.15 3.50
N LEU A 99 6.21 -1.28 3.35
CA LEU A 99 6.43 -0.45 2.18
C LEU A 99 7.60 -0.96 1.34
N TYR A 100 7.28 -1.63 0.25
CA TYR A 100 8.25 -2.09 -0.75
C TYR A 100 8.26 -1.15 -1.94
N LEU A 101 9.43 -0.58 -2.23
CA LEU A 101 9.64 0.28 -3.40
C LEU A 101 10.57 -0.43 -4.38
N ASP A 102 10.27 -0.29 -5.67
CA ASP A 102 11.08 -0.78 -6.78
C ASP A 102 11.29 0.36 -7.79
N LEU A 103 12.52 0.85 -7.89
CA LEU A 103 12.92 1.91 -8.81
C LEU A 103 14.02 1.37 -9.73
N ARG A 104 13.67 1.13 -10.99
CA ARG A 104 14.60 0.55 -11.98
C ARG A 104 14.45 1.20 -13.34
N SER A 105 15.54 1.16 -14.11
CA SER A 105 15.57 1.54 -15.52
C SER A 105 15.38 0.34 -16.45
N PHE A 106 14.88 0.62 -17.65
CA PHE A 106 14.61 -0.34 -18.71
C PHE A 106 15.11 0.18 -20.06
N SER A 107 15.46 -0.73 -20.97
CA SER A 107 15.89 -0.39 -22.34
C SER A 107 14.75 0.18 -23.19
N SER A 108 13.53 -0.31 -22.99
CA SER A 108 12.34 0.12 -23.70
C SER A 108 11.11 0.04 -22.80
N PHE A 109 10.03 0.74 -23.18
CA PHE A 109 8.74 0.63 -22.50
C PHE A 109 8.14 -0.78 -22.59
N ALA A 110 8.48 -1.55 -23.62
CA ALA A 110 8.00 -2.93 -23.80
C ALA A 110 8.63 -3.91 -22.81
N ASP A 111 9.80 -3.59 -22.25
CA ASP A 111 10.51 -4.42 -21.28
C ASP A 111 9.95 -4.26 -19.85
N ILE A 112 9.06 -3.29 -19.65
CA ILE A 112 8.51 -2.97 -18.33
C ILE A 112 7.48 -4.04 -17.92
N PRO A 113 7.67 -4.72 -16.78
CA PRO A 113 6.70 -5.70 -16.29
C PRO A 113 5.36 -5.04 -15.97
N THR A 114 4.29 -5.55 -16.59
CA THR A 114 2.91 -5.07 -16.38
C THR A 114 2.23 -5.73 -15.18
N ALA A 115 2.68 -6.91 -14.78
CA ALA A 115 2.11 -7.67 -13.68
C ALA A 115 2.80 -7.37 -12.33
N VAL A 116 2.01 -7.47 -11.26
CA VAL A 116 2.54 -7.52 -9.89
C VAL A 116 3.42 -8.78 -9.75
N PRO A 117 4.67 -8.65 -9.28
CA PRO A 117 5.60 -9.77 -9.16
C PRO A 117 5.20 -10.67 -7.99
N ARG A 118 4.97 -11.97 -8.26
CA ARG A 118 4.50 -12.95 -7.27
C ARG A 118 5.52 -14.07 -7.10
N GLN A 119 5.61 -14.65 -5.89
CA GLN A 119 6.53 -15.76 -5.62
C GLN A 119 6.17 -17.03 -6.40
N SER A 120 4.89 -17.21 -6.73
CA SER A 120 4.40 -18.33 -7.54
C SER A 120 3.11 -17.96 -8.28
N SER A 121 2.63 -18.88 -9.12
CA SER A 121 1.33 -18.76 -9.81
C SER A 121 0.13 -19.14 -8.94
N ALA A 122 0.35 -19.49 -7.66
CA ALA A 122 -0.74 -19.85 -6.75
C ALA A 122 -1.76 -18.71 -6.61
N GLN A 123 -3.01 -19.05 -6.31
CA GLN A 123 -4.10 -18.07 -6.17
C GLN A 123 -3.77 -16.98 -5.15
N TYR A 124 -3.05 -17.34 -4.07
CA TYR A 124 -2.69 -16.45 -2.96
C TYR A 124 -1.18 -16.35 -2.70
N ALA A 125 -0.38 -16.26 -3.76
CA ALA A 125 1.06 -16.07 -3.63
C ALA A 125 1.43 -14.66 -3.13
N ASP A 126 2.48 -14.58 -2.30
CA ASP A 126 3.05 -13.32 -1.80
C ASP A 126 3.84 -12.57 -2.88
N LEU A 127 4.15 -11.31 -2.60
CA LEU A 127 4.98 -10.43 -3.40
C LEU A 127 6.40 -10.98 -3.52
N LYS A 128 6.91 -11.06 -4.76
CA LYS A 128 8.32 -11.39 -5.03
C LYS A 128 9.14 -10.11 -5.05
N THR A 129 9.88 -9.87 -3.98
CA THR A 129 10.69 -8.65 -3.79
C THR A 129 12.16 -8.81 -4.16
N THR A 130 12.60 -10.02 -4.51
CA THR A 130 14.02 -10.34 -4.82
C THR A 130 14.57 -9.54 -5.99
N ASP A 131 13.70 -9.17 -6.93
CA ASP A 131 14.09 -8.48 -8.16
C ASP A 131 13.96 -6.96 -8.03
N PHE A 132 13.59 -6.46 -6.84
CA PHE A 132 13.38 -5.02 -6.61
C PHE A 132 14.74 -4.34 -6.48
N GLY A 133 14.86 -3.18 -7.13
CA GLY A 133 16.09 -2.41 -7.15
C GLY A 133 15.89 -0.95 -6.81
N TYR A 134 17.02 -0.27 -6.58
CA TYR A 134 17.12 1.18 -6.48
C TYR A 134 18.22 1.61 -7.48
N SER A 135 17.90 1.45 -8.76
CA SER A 135 18.82 1.69 -9.87
C SER A 135 18.12 2.48 -10.98
N PRO A 136 17.75 3.75 -10.71
CA PRO A 136 17.28 4.64 -11.76
C PRO A 136 18.40 4.86 -12.79
N GLY A 137 18.02 5.00 -14.05
CA GLY A 137 18.94 5.37 -15.11
C GLY A 137 19.25 6.87 -15.10
N GLY A 138 20.20 7.28 -15.94
CA GLY A 138 20.58 8.68 -16.13
C GLY A 138 19.61 9.48 -17.00
N ALA A 139 20.08 10.61 -17.53
CA ALA A 139 19.32 11.42 -18.47
C ALA A 139 18.79 10.59 -19.65
N LYS A 140 17.59 10.92 -20.13
CA LYS A 140 16.89 10.23 -21.25
C LYS A 140 16.59 8.75 -21.05
N SER A 141 16.90 8.16 -19.90
CA SER A 141 16.60 6.75 -19.62
C SER A 141 15.12 6.53 -19.29
N ILE A 142 14.61 5.34 -19.60
CA ILE A 142 13.25 4.92 -19.24
C ILE A 142 13.32 4.29 -17.85
N ASN A 143 12.46 4.74 -16.95
CA ASN A 143 12.39 4.32 -15.56
C ASN A 143 10.98 3.89 -15.18
N MET A 144 10.92 3.00 -14.19
CA MET A 144 9.70 2.59 -13.52
C MET A 144 9.90 2.71 -12.01
N LEU A 145 8.97 3.40 -11.35
CA LEU A 145 8.82 3.42 -9.91
C LEU A 145 7.55 2.67 -9.54
N ARG A 146 7.66 1.65 -8.70
CA ARG A 146 6.53 0.93 -8.12
C ARG A 146 6.58 1.02 -6.61
N ALA A 147 5.43 1.30 -6.00
CA ALA A 147 5.22 1.22 -4.57
C ALA A 147 4.17 0.15 -4.27
N TYR A 148 4.53 -0.75 -3.35
CA TYR A 148 3.65 -1.78 -2.83
C TYR A 148 3.56 -1.58 -1.32
N TYR A 149 2.35 -1.32 -0.83
CA TYR A 149 2.11 -1.10 0.59
C TYR A 149 1.14 -2.13 1.14
N ARG A 150 1.53 -2.81 2.22
CA ARG A 150 0.67 -3.73 2.97
C ARG A 150 -0.20 -2.92 3.93
N TRP A 151 -1.43 -2.64 3.53
CA TRP A 151 -2.44 -1.93 4.30
C TRP A 151 -3.16 -2.88 5.26
N PRO A 152 -3.12 -2.64 6.59
CA PRO A 152 -3.82 -3.50 7.54
C PRO A 152 -5.33 -3.30 7.45
N VAL A 153 -6.09 -4.39 7.34
CA VAL A 153 -7.56 -4.38 7.37
C VAL A 153 -8.02 -4.93 8.73
N LEU A 154 -8.91 -4.19 9.39
CA LEU A 154 -9.54 -4.51 10.67
C LEU A 154 -10.75 -5.44 10.46
N THR A 155 -11.60 -5.19 9.45
CA THR A 155 -12.75 -6.09 9.17
C THR A 155 -12.39 -7.20 8.19
N ASP A 156 -11.97 -8.35 8.75
CA ASP A 156 -11.54 -9.53 7.97
C ASP A 156 -12.66 -10.18 7.13
N LEU A 157 -13.94 -9.84 7.38
CA LEU A 157 -15.09 -10.45 6.68
C LEU A 157 -15.08 -10.22 5.16
N VAL A 158 -14.54 -9.09 4.68
CA VAL A 158 -14.52 -8.74 3.25
C VAL A 158 -13.17 -9.02 2.59
N ARG A 159 -12.13 -9.30 3.38
CA ARG A 159 -10.75 -9.50 2.92
C ARG A 159 -10.60 -10.56 1.81
N PRO A 160 -11.28 -11.72 1.83
CA PRO A 160 -11.14 -12.73 0.78
C PRO A 160 -11.54 -12.24 -0.61
N MET A 161 -12.34 -11.17 -0.69
CA MET A 161 -12.84 -10.60 -1.94
C MET A 161 -11.98 -9.46 -2.49
N LEU A 162 -11.06 -8.90 -1.69
CA LEU A 162 -10.34 -7.67 -2.03
C LEU A 162 -8.94 -7.90 -2.61
N THR A 163 -8.22 -8.98 -2.24
CA THR A 163 -6.88 -9.26 -2.80
C THR A 163 -6.61 -10.72 -3.13
N SER A 164 -5.90 -10.92 -4.25
CA SER A 164 -5.25 -12.19 -4.61
C SER A 164 -3.78 -12.26 -4.16
N VAL A 165 -3.15 -11.14 -3.76
CA VAL A 165 -1.79 -11.13 -3.22
C VAL A 165 -1.87 -11.04 -1.70
N ARG A 166 -1.35 -12.06 -1.02
CA ARG A 166 -1.41 -12.20 0.44
C ARG A 166 -0.01 -12.41 0.99
N SER A 167 0.28 -11.75 2.11
CA SER A 167 1.52 -11.98 2.86
C SER A 167 1.62 -13.45 3.27
N SER A 168 2.80 -14.04 3.13
CA SER A 168 3.08 -15.40 3.64
C SER A 168 2.88 -15.52 5.16
N ASP A 169 2.94 -14.39 5.86
CA ASP A 169 2.91 -14.31 7.32
C ASP A 169 1.48 -14.40 7.89
N GLY A 170 0.47 -14.55 7.03
CA GLY A 170 -0.94 -14.68 7.42
C GLY A 170 -1.59 -13.38 7.89
N THR A 171 -0.84 -12.27 7.96
CA THR A 171 -1.34 -10.94 8.37
C THR A 171 -2.46 -10.47 7.46
N GLY A 172 -3.50 -9.86 8.06
CA GLY A 172 -4.77 -9.33 7.54
C GLY A 172 -4.72 -8.30 6.40
N ASP A 173 -3.70 -8.30 5.54
CA ASP A 173 -3.37 -7.09 4.78
C ASP A 173 -3.98 -7.07 3.37
N PHE A 174 -4.35 -5.87 2.93
CA PHE A 174 -4.66 -5.49 1.55
C PHE A 174 -3.41 -4.88 0.90
N LEU A 175 -3.09 -5.24 -0.35
CA LEU A 175 -1.91 -4.71 -1.03
C LEU A 175 -2.31 -3.51 -1.91
N ILE A 176 -1.91 -2.32 -1.49
CA ILE A 176 -1.99 -1.12 -2.32
C ILE A 176 -0.83 -1.16 -3.33
N VAL A 177 -1.14 -0.92 -4.61
CA VAL A 177 -0.16 -0.90 -5.69
C VAL A 177 -0.25 0.43 -6.42
N ALA A 178 0.86 1.16 -6.47
CA ALA A 178 1.00 2.36 -7.29
C ALA A 178 2.23 2.23 -8.20
N THR A 179 2.11 2.61 -9.47
CA THR A 179 3.18 2.49 -10.45
C THR A 179 3.23 3.72 -11.33
N ALA A 180 4.42 4.29 -11.50
CA ALA A 180 4.71 5.32 -12.50
C ALA A 180 5.81 4.82 -13.43
N THR A 181 5.58 4.95 -14.74
CA THR A 181 6.59 4.71 -15.78
C THR A 181 6.84 6.04 -16.49
N PHE A 182 8.11 6.37 -16.73
CA PHE A 182 8.48 7.67 -17.26
C PHE A 182 9.85 7.64 -17.93
N GLN A 183 10.11 8.59 -18.81
CA GLN A 183 11.45 8.86 -19.34
C GLN A 183 12.04 10.08 -18.64
N ASN A 184 13.28 9.96 -18.18
CA ASN A 184 14.02 11.04 -17.56
C ASN A 184 14.28 12.17 -18.55
N GLU A 185 14.22 13.41 -18.05
CA GLU A 185 14.56 14.60 -18.80
C GLU A 185 16.05 14.63 -19.14
N ASP A 186 16.43 15.55 -20.04
CA ASP A 186 17.83 15.80 -20.37
C ASP A 186 18.44 16.74 -19.33
N TYR A 187 18.72 16.19 -18.14
CA TYR A 187 19.33 16.93 -17.04
C TYR A 187 20.86 16.75 -17.01
N PRO A 188 21.62 17.77 -16.55
CA PRO A 188 23.09 17.74 -16.48
C PRO A 188 23.67 16.84 -15.38
#